data_AF-A0A368YQF5-F1
#
_entry.id   AF-A0A368YQF5-F1
#
_cell.length_a   1.000
_cell.length_b   1.000
_cell.length_c   1.000
_cell.angle_alpha   90.00
_cell.angle_beta   90.00
_cell.angle_gamma   90.00
#
_symmetry.space_group_name_H-M   'P 1'
#
loop_
_entity.id
_entity.type
_entity.pdbx_description
1 polymer ?
#
loop_
_entity_poly.entity_id
_entity_poly.type
_entity_poly.pdbx_seq_one_letter_code
_entity_poly.pdbx_strand_id
1 'polypeptide(L)'
;MNGSASDKNDQVPMADRKTKVVHARFSAMEMVKIEDAAQAAELTVSAFMRSLTLEGAGVRPFFTKEDRVILSALLADLRAVGINLNQHARALNQKKPRTDEERAVIDDVQRVMAALLYEIGFFADRGARLRKRGA
;
A
#
# COMPACT_ATOMS: atom_id res chain seq x y z
N MET A 1 32.06 40.77 2.40
CA MET A 1 31.21 40.36 3.54
C MET A 1 29.76 40.41 3.09
N ASN A 2 29.08 39.26 3.21
CA ASN A 2 27.63 39.00 3.27
C ASN A 2 26.78 39.47 2.07
N GLY A 3 26.06 38.63 1.30
CA GLY A 3 25.50 37.32 1.60
C GLY A 3 24.00 37.47 1.90
N SER A 4 23.17 36.64 1.25
CA SER A 4 21.72 36.40 1.47
C SER A 4 20.78 37.21 0.57
N ALA A 5 19.75 36.67 -0.07
CA ALA A 5 19.31 35.29 -0.18
C ALA A 5 18.44 35.15 -1.43
N SER A 6 18.61 34.02 -2.08
CA SER A 6 17.80 33.51 -3.18
C SER A 6 16.34 33.42 -2.76
N ASP A 7 15.46 34.17 -3.42
CA ASP A 7 14.01 33.92 -3.40
C ASP A 7 13.73 32.65 -4.22
N LYS A 8 14.08 31.51 -3.64
CA LYS A 8 13.57 30.20 -4.07
C LYS A 8 12.20 30.05 -3.42
N ASN A 9 11.20 30.67 -4.03
CA ASN A 9 9.82 30.30 -3.75
C ASN A 9 9.62 28.91 -4.36
N ASP A 10 9.84 27.88 -3.52
CA ASP A 10 9.58 26.48 -3.79
C ASP A 10 8.11 26.34 -4.22
N GLN A 11 7.87 26.38 -5.53
CA GLN A 11 6.66 25.83 -6.10
C GLN A 11 6.71 24.33 -5.86
N VAL A 12 6.11 23.91 -4.74
CA VAL A 12 5.63 22.53 -4.58
C VAL A 12 4.84 22.23 -5.85
N PRO A 13 5.22 21.23 -6.67
CA PRO A 13 4.53 20.97 -7.92
C PRO A 13 3.08 20.63 -7.58
N MET A 14 2.14 21.53 -7.93
CA MET A 14 0.72 21.26 -7.81
C MET A 14 0.48 19.94 -8.54
N ALA A 15 0.02 18.93 -7.81
CA ALA A 15 -0.39 17.68 -8.43
C ALA A 15 -1.35 18.01 -9.60
N ASP A 16 -1.05 17.52 -10.80
CA ASP A 16 -1.79 17.85 -12.02
C ASP A 16 -3.29 17.85 -11.76
N ARG A 17 -3.92 19.01 -11.96
CA ARG A 17 -5.36 19.16 -11.72
C ARG A 17 -6.12 18.19 -12.63
N LYS A 18 -7.07 17.45 -12.05
CA LYS A 18 -7.90 16.49 -12.80
C LYS A 18 -8.86 17.27 -13.72
N THR A 19 -8.52 17.38 -15.00
CA THR A 19 -9.28 18.19 -15.99
C THR A 19 -10.12 17.36 -16.97
N LYS A 20 -9.96 16.03 -16.99
CA LYS A 20 -10.68 15.13 -17.92
C LYS A 20 -11.89 14.51 -17.23
N VAL A 21 -13.01 14.46 -17.97
CA VAL A 21 -14.30 13.93 -17.51
C VAL A 21 -14.70 12.76 -18.42
N VAL A 22 -15.24 11.70 -17.81
CA VAL A 22 -15.85 10.57 -18.50
C VAL A 22 -17.35 10.63 -18.24
N HIS A 23 -18.15 10.52 -19.30
CA HIS A 23 -19.60 10.42 -19.19
C HIS A 23 -20.04 8.97 -19.35
N ALA A 24 -20.82 8.47 -18.40
CA ALA A 24 -21.44 7.15 -18.42
C ALA A 24 -22.93 7.29 -18.11
N ARG A 25 -23.75 6.45 -18.74
CA ARG A 25 -25.20 6.41 -18.50
C ARG A 25 -25.53 5.25 -17.58
N PHE A 26 -26.39 5.52 -16.61
CA PHE A 26 -26.92 4.55 -15.67
C PHE A 26 -28.44 4.72 -15.60
N SER A 27 -29.15 3.62 -15.43
CA SER A 27 -30.54 3.62 -14.99
C SER A 27 -30.64 4.10 -13.53
N ALA A 28 -31.84 4.48 -13.11
CA ALA A 28 -32.09 4.87 -11.73
C ALA A 28 -31.73 3.75 -10.72
N MET A 29 -32.04 2.50 -11.06
CA MET A 29 -31.71 1.35 -10.21
C MET A 29 -30.21 1.08 -10.11
N GLU A 30 -29.47 1.26 -11.21
CA GLU A 30 -28.00 1.16 -11.18
C GLU A 30 -27.41 2.28 -10.33
N MET A 31 -27.95 3.50 -10.41
CA MET A 31 -27.45 4.63 -9.63
C MET A 31 -27.64 4.42 -8.12
N VAL A 32 -28.79 3.92 -7.67
CA VAL A 32 -29.02 3.58 -6.26
C VAL A 32 -28.00 2.55 -5.76
N LYS A 33 -27.75 1.48 -6.52
CA LYS A 33 -26.74 0.47 -6.15
C LYS A 33 -25.33 1.06 -6.05
N ILE A 34 -24.99 1.98 -6.94
CA ILE A 34 -23.69 2.67 -6.93
C ILE A 34 -23.58 3.59 -5.71
N GLU A 35 -24.65 4.31 -5.36
CA GLU A 35 -24.71 5.17 -4.18
C GLU A 35 -24.54 4.36 -2.89
N ASP A 36 -25.27 3.24 -2.75
CA ASP A 36 -25.16 2.33 -1.61
C ASP A 36 -23.73 1.77 -1.47
N ALA A 37 -23.13 1.34 -2.59
CA ALA A 37 -21.77 0.81 -2.59
C ALA A 37 -20.72 1.88 -2.27
N ALA A 38 -20.89 3.10 -2.80
CA ALA A 38 -20.01 4.23 -2.49
C ALA A 38 -20.10 4.61 -1.01
N GLN A 39 -21.32 4.62 -0.45
CA GLN A 39 -21.55 4.88 0.97
C GLN A 39 -20.91 3.80 1.86
N ALA A 40 -21.08 2.52 1.52
CA ALA A 40 -20.45 1.41 2.24
C ALA A 40 -18.91 1.52 2.21
N ALA A 41 -18.34 2.07 1.15
CA ALA A 41 -16.91 2.34 1.02
C ALA A 41 -16.44 3.67 1.66
N GLU A 42 -17.33 4.44 2.28
CA GLU A 42 -17.07 5.78 2.83
C GLU A 42 -16.54 6.78 1.76
N LEU A 43 -17.03 6.69 0.53
CA LEU A 43 -16.61 7.52 -0.61
C LEU A 43 -17.78 8.27 -1.24
N THR A 44 -17.49 9.38 -1.91
CA THR A 44 -18.45 9.95 -2.87
C THR A 44 -18.57 9.03 -4.08
N VAL A 45 -19.72 9.06 -4.76
CA VAL A 45 -19.95 8.31 -6.00
C VAL A 45 -18.82 8.52 -7.02
N SER A 46 -18.39 9.78 -7.21
CA SER A 46 -17.32 10.12 -8.17
C SER A 46 -15.96 9.57 -7.74
N ALA A 47 -15.66 9.54 -6.44
CA ALA A 47 -14.43 8.95 -5.92
C ALA A 47 -14.44 7.41 -6.05
N PHE A 48 -15.57 6.78 -5.76
CA PHE A 48 -15.79 5.33 -5.88
C PHE A 48 -15.70 4.85 -7.34
N MET A 49 -16.42 5.50 -8.27
CA MET A 49 -16.35 5.17 -9.69
C MET A 49 -14.94 5.35 -10.24
N ARG A 50 -14.25 6.41 -9.83
CA ARG A 50 -12.86 6.64 -10.22
C ARG A 50 -11.93 5.58 -9.65
N SER A 51 -12.10 5.14 -8.41
CA SER A 51 -11.24 4.09 -7.84
C SER A 51 -11.41 2.77 -8.58
N LEU A 52 -12.63 2.35 -8.88
CA LEU A 52 -12.90 1.15 -9.66
C LEU A 52 -12.37 1.25 -11.09
N THR A 53 -12.51 2.40 -11.73
CA THR A 53 -11.97 2.61 -13.09
C THR A 53 -10.44 2.51 -13.11
N LEU A 54 -9.77 3.06 -12.10
CA LEU A 54 -8.31 2.96 -11.98
C LEU A 54 -7.83 1.56 -11.60
N GLU A 55 -8.63 0.81 -10.86
CA GLU A 55 -8.37 -0.60 -10.57
C GLU A 55 -8.53 -1.46 -11.80
N GLY A 56 -9.65 -1.34 -12.52
CA GLY A 56 -9.88 -2.06 -13.78
C GLY A 56 -8.83 -1.74 -14.86
N ALA A 57 -8.22 -0.55 -14.79
CA ALA A 57 -7.10 -0.15 -15.65
C ALA A 57 -5.71 -0.62 -15.14
N GLY A 58 -5.64 -1.34 -14.02
CA GLY A 58 -4.38 -1.81 -13.42
C GLY A 58 -3.52 -0.71 -12.78
N VAL A 59 -4.04 0.50 -12.63
CA VAL A 59 -3.29 1.67 -12.13
C VAL A 59 -3.20 1.67 -10.60
N ARG A 60 -4.31 1.35 -9.91
CA ARG A 60 -4.37 1.35 -8.44
C ARG A 60 -5.35 0.30 -7.93
N PRO A 61 -4.95 -0.58 -6.99
CA PRO A 61 -5.90 -1.48 -6.34
C PRO A 61 -6.93 -0.72 -5.51
N PHE A 62 -8.18 -1.17 -5.52
CA PHE A 62 -9.20 -0.69 -4.61
C PHE A 62 -9.23 -1.61 -3.39
N PHE A 63 -8.99 -1.03 -2.21
CA PHE A 63 -9.12 -1.75 -0.94
C PHE A 63 -10.22 -1.10 -0.13
N THR A 64 -11.11 -1.91 0.43
CA THR A 64 -12.07 -1.47 1.44
C THR A 64 -11.36 -1.11 2.74
N LYS A 65 -12.11 -0.64 3.74
CA LYS A 65 -11.56 -0.35 5.06
C LYS A 65 -11.14 -1.64 5.75
N GLU A 66 -11.96 -2.67 5.63
CA GLU A 66 -11.76 -4.02 6.15
C GLU A 66 -10.49 -4.63 5.55
N ASP A 67 -10.32 -4.54 4.22
CA ASP A 67 -9.11 -5.01 3.55
C ASP A 67 -7.86 -4.32 4.10
N ARG A 68 -7.91 -3.01 4.31
CA ARG A 68 -6.78 -2.24 4.87
C ARG A 68 -6.45 -2.65 6.30
N VAL A 69 -7.46 -2.96 7.11
CA VAL A 69 -7.26 -3.44 8.48
C VAL A 69 -6.61 -4.82 8.47
N ILE A 70 -7.13 -5.74 7.66
CA ILE A 70 -6.60 -7.10 7.52
C ILE A 70 -5.14 -7.05 7.03
N LEU A 71 -4.87 -6.29 5.96
CA LEU A 71 -3.51 -6.16 5.42
C LEU A 71 -2.54 -5.54 6.43
N SER A 72 -3.00 -4.60 7.25
CA SER A 72 -2.17 -3.99 8.29
C SER A 72 -1.87 -4.96 9.43
N ALA A 73 -2.86 -5.77 9.85
CA ALA A 73 -2.68 -6.81 10.85
C ALA A 73 -1.71 -7.89 10.36
N LEU A 74 -1.93 -8.40 9.14
CA LEU A 74 -1.05 -9.37 8.50
C LEU A 74 0.40 -8.85 8.39
N LEU A 75 0.58 -7.59 8.03
CA LEU A 75 1.91 -6.97 7.96
C LEU A 75 2.58 -6.91 9.34
N ALA A 76 1.83 -6.64 10.40
CA ALA A 76 2.35 -6.62 11.77
C ALA A 76 2.77 -8.01 12.23
N ASP A 77 1.93 -9.02 11.99
CA ASP A 77 2.20 -10.41 12.36
C ASP A 77 3.45 -10.94 11.64
N LEU A 78 3.55 -10.68 10.33
CA LEU A 78 4.73 -11.08 9.55
C LEU A 78 6.01 -10.41 10.04
N ARG A 79 5.96 -9.14 10.45
CA ARG A 79 7.14 -8.48 11.07
C ARG A 79 7.53 -9.16 12.38
N ALA A 80 6.56 -9.52 13.22
CA ALA A 80 6.83 -10.22 14.47
C ALA A 80 7.47 -11.60 14.24
N VAL A 81 6.96 -12.36 13.27
CA VAL A 81 7.54 -13.67 12.88
C VAL A 81 8.99 -13.50 12.39
N GLY A 82 9.25 -12.51 11.52
CA GLY A 82 10.60 -12.22 11.04
C GLY A 82 11.59 -11.85 12.15
N ILE A 83 11.15 -11.02 13.12
CA ILE A 83 11.97 -10.66 14.30
C ILE A 83 12.27 -11.91 15.15
N ASN A 84 11.27 -12.71 15.45
CA ASN A 84 11.42 -13.92 16.28
C ASN A 84 12.35 -14.94 15.62
N LEU A 85 12.23 -15.13 14.30
CA LEU A 85 13.11 -16.01 13.55
C LEU A 85 14.56 -15.52 13.55
N ASN A 86 14.78 -14.21 13.40
CA ASN A 86 16.10 -13.60 13.48
C ASN A 86 16.72 -13.76 14.89
N GLN A 87 15.91 -13.61 15.94
CA GLN A 87 16.35 -13.86 17.31
C GLN A 87 16.73 -15.32 17.54
N HIS A 88 15.91 -16.28 17.07
CA HIS A 88 16.23 -17.70 17.14
C HIS A 88 17.48 -18.03 16.34
N ALA A 89 17.64 -17.46 15.14
CA ALA A 89 18.85 -17.62 14.33
C ALA A 89 20.09 -17.14 15.08
N ARG A 90 20.04 -15.97 15.73
CA ARG A 90 21.14 -15.42 16.54
C ARG A 90 21.45 -16.26 17.78
N ALA A 91 20.42 -16.67 18.53
CA ALA A 91 20.57 -17.49 19.74
C ALA A 91 21.16 -18.88 19.42
N LEU A 92 20.76 -19.47 18.28
CA LEU A 92 21.30 -20.73 17.79
C LEU A 92 22.74 -20.59 17.26
N ASN A 93 23.08 -19.47 16.60
CA ASN A 93 24.46 -19.20 16.19
C ASN A 93 25.43 -19.04 17.37
N GLN A 94 24.94 -18.80 18.59
CA GLN A 94 25.75 -18.75 19.82
C GLN A 94 26.01 -20.15 20.41
N LYS A 95 25.34 -21.21 19.94
CA LYS A 95 25.47 -22.59 20.43
C LYS A 95 25.72 -23.55 19.26
N LYS A 96 27.01 -23.76 18.93
CA LYS A 96 27.57 -24.58 17.83
C LYS A 96 27.32 -24.05 16.39
N PRO A 97 28.29 -24.25 15.47
CA PRO A 97 28.13 -23.91 14.07
C PRO A 97 27.06 -24.81 13.41
N ARG A 98 26.13 -24.20 12.67
CA ARG A 98 25.10 -24.87 11.87
C ARG A 98 25.70 -25.73 10.75
N THR A 99 24.95 -26.73 10.30
CA THR A 99 25.17 -27.31 8.98
C THR A 99 24.73 -26.33 7.90
N ASP A 100 25.31 -26.41 6.70
CA ASP A 100 24.97 -25.50 5.61
C ASP A 100 23.50 -25.63 5.17
N GLU A 101 22.89 -26.80 5.36
CA GLU A 101 21.47 -27.07 5.09
C GLU A 101 20.53 -26.29 6.02
N GLU A 102 20.83 -26.22 7.31
CA GLU A 102 20.03 -25.44 8.27
C GLU A 102 20.12 -23.93 8.02
N ARG A 103 21.26 -23.46 7.49
CA ARG A 103 21.43 -22.06 7.07
C ARG A 103 20.61 -21.76 5.82
N ALA A 104 20.66 -22.64 4.83
CA ALA A 104 19.93 -22.48 3.57
C ALA A 104 18.40 -22.39 3.81
N VAL A 105 17.84 -23.26 4.66
CA VAL A 105 16.40 -23.23 4.97
C VAL A 105 15.97 -21.92 5.64
N ILE A 106 16.81 -21.35 6.51
CA ILE A 106 16.49 -20.09 7.19
C ILE A 106 16.61 -18.92 6.24
N ASP A 107 17.63 -18.90 5.37
CA ASP A 107 17.77 -17.88 4.34
C ASP A 107 16.58 -17.91 3.36
N ASP A 108 16.11 -19.11 2.97
CA ASP A 108 14.94 -19.27 2.12
C ASP A 108 13.66 -18.75 2.81
N VAL A 109 13.44 -19.11 4.08
CA VAL A 109 12.29 -18.60 4.84
C VAL A 109 12.38 -17.08 5.00
N GLN A 110 13.55 -16.52 5.33
CA GLN A 110 13.74 -15.08 5.44
C GLN A 110 13.53 -14.37 4.10
N ARG A 111 13.96 -14.96 2.99
CA ARG A 111 13.79 -14.43 1.64
C ARG A 111 12.32 -14.44 1.21
N VAL A 112 11.61 -15.54 1.42
CA VAL A 112 10.17 -15.65 1.13
C VAL A 112 9.38 -14.67 2.01
N MET A 113 9.73 -14.57 3.30
CA MET A 113 9.14 -13.59 4.21
C MET A 113 9.41 -12.15 3.78
N ALA A 114 10.63 -11.81 3.37
CA ALA A 114 10.97 -10.48 2.88
C ALA A 114 10.23 -10.14 1.58
N ALA A 115 10.08 -11.10 0.66
CA ALA A 115 9.31 -10.93 -0.56
C ALA A 115 7.82 -10.70 -0.23
N LEU A 116 7.25 -11.50 0.68
CA LEU A 116 5.86 -11.36 1.10
C LEU A 116 5.61 -10.01 1.81
N LEU A 117 6.53 -9.60 2.69
CA LEU A 117 6.51 -8.29 3.35
C LEU A 117 6.62 -7.14 2.36
N TYR A 118 7.50 -7.28 1.35
CA TYR A 118 7.66 -6.29 0.29
C TYR A 118 6.39 -6.16 -0.54
N GLU A 119 5.76 -7.28 -0.91
CA GLU A 119 4.56 -7.24 -1.74
C GLU A 119 3.35 -6.68 -0.98
N ILE A 120 3.13 -7.13 0.27
CA ILE A 120 2.07 -6.59 1.14
C ILE A 120 2.32 -5.10 1.42
N GLY A 121 3.56 -4.72 1.74
CA GLY A 121 3.97 -3.33 1.94
C GLY A 121 3.79 -2.48 0.67
N PHE A 122 4.12 -3.04 -0.50
CA PHE A 122 3.92 -2.41 -1.79
C PHE A 122 2.44 -2.18 -2.08
N PHE A 123 1.56 -3.14 -1.81
CA PHE A 123 0.11 -2.98 -1.95
C PHE A 123 -0.44 -1.92 -0.97
N ALA A 124 -0.03 -1.95 0.30
CA ALA A 124 -0.45 -0.98 1.31
C ALA A 124 0.03 0.45 1.00
N ASP A 125 1.30 0.61 0.60
CA ASP A 125 1.89 1.89 0.24
C ASP A 125 1.35 2.44 -1.08
N ARG A 126 1.00 1.60 -2.06
CA ARG A 126 0.32 2.06 -3.29
C ARG A 126 -1.03 2.68 -2.93
N GLY A 127 -1.76 2.08 -1.99
CA GLY A 127 -2.98 2.65 -1.43
C GLY A 127 -2.77 3.96 -0.67
N ALA A 128 -1.63 4.13 0.03
CA ALA A 128 -1.34 5.31 0.85
C ALA A 128 -0.70 6.48 0.09
N ARG A 129 0.36 6.26 -0.70
CA ARG A 129 1.10 7.30 -1.46
C ARG A 129 0.20 8.03 -2.46
N LEU A 130 -0.78 7.34 -3.00
CA LEU A 130 -1.71 7.91 -3.96
C LEU A 130 -2.89 8.68 -3.33
N ARG A 131 -3.04 8.67 -1.99
CA ARG A 131 -3.92 9.59 -1.23
C ARG A 131 -3.26 10.97 -1.07
N LYS A 132 -1.94 11.02 -0.84
CA LYS A 132 -1.17 12.27 -0.72
C LYS A 132 -0.99 13.03 -2.03
N ARG A 133 -1.03 12.37 -3.19
CA ARG A 133 -1.00 13.01 -4.52
C ARG A 133 -2.37 13.44 -5.04
N GLY A 134 -3.44 13.17 -4.30
CA GLY A 134 -4.81 13.48 -4.68
C GLY A 134 -5.52 14.48 -3.75
N ALA A 135 -4.80 15.01 -2.76
CA ALA A 135 -5.19 16.11 -1.88
C ALA A 135 -4.45 17.37 -2.32
#